data_AF-A0A3B9U6T2-F1
#
_entry.id   AF-A0A3B9U6T2-F1
#
_cell.length_a   1.000
_cell.length_b   1.000
_cell.length_c   1.000
_cell.angle_alpha   90.00
_cell.angle_beta   90.00
_cell.angle_gamma   90.00
#
_symmetry.space_group_name_H-M   'P 1'
#
loop_
_entity.id
_entity.type
_entity.pdbx_description
1 polymer ?
#
loop_
_entity_poly.entity_id
_entity_poly.type
_entity_poly.pdbx_seq_one_letter_code
_entity_poly.pdbx_strand_id
1 'polypeptide(L)'
;MKLFKNIDKTFQFVGKVIVHVLGWLLAIAICLGLFLFATEWIWPEYNGSYSLGNNIYMIEWDGGGRVIVLGSNMYGKTCYGGSQLIPTYENQYDSLGHFAEYVVDAKADDSWMIIKTNNHINNKQNYYILDKRYNPNKLSAQDIINTKIKAFTDSLEFANACSRNRIDIKW
;
A
#
# COMPACT_ATOMS: atom_id res chain seq x y z
N MET A 1 -19.42 52.55 37.39
CA MET A 1 -20.42 51.45 37.21
C MET A 1 -20.63 51.02 35.74
N LYS A 2 -20.74 51.93 34.75
CA LYS A 2 -20.87 51.55 33.32
C LYS A 2 -19.64 50.84 32.72
N LEU A 3 -18.41 51.24 33.13
CA LEU A 3 -17.17 50.64 32.64
C LEU A 3 -17.06 49.14 32.99
N PHE A 4 -17.36 48.78 34.25
CA PHE A 4 -17.37 47.39 34.72
C PHE A 4 -18.42 46.53 34.00
N LYS A 5 -19.62 47.07 33.70
CA LYS A 5 -20.65 46.35 32.92
C LYS A 5 -20.23 46.10 31.46
N ASN A 6 -19.44 47.00 30.87
CA ASN A 6 -18.94 46.81 29.51
C ASN A 6 -17.80 45.78 29.46
N ILE A 7 -16.92 45.76 30.48
CA ILE A 7 -15.85 44.76 30.60
C ILE A 7 -16.43 43.35 30.76
N ASP A 8 -17.46 43.19 31.61
CA ASP A 8 -18.14 41.90 31.83
C ASP A 8 -18.84 41.38 30.56
N LYS A 9 -19.54 42.25 29.82
CA LYS A 9 -20.14 41.89 28.52
C LYS A 9 -19.10 41.46 27.49
N THR A 10 -17.97 42.15 27.42
CA THR A 10 -16.86 41.78 26.52
C THR A 10 -16.25 40.44 26.92
N PHE A 11 -16.04 40.19 28.21
CA PHE A 11 -15.51 38.91 28.70
C PHE A 11 -16.46 37.74 28.41
N GLN A 12 -17.77 37.93 28.61
CA GLN A 12 -18.78 36.93 28.27
C GLN A 12 -18.88 36.68 26.76
N PHE A 13 -18.74 37.72 25.93
CA PHE A 13 -18.71 37.58 24.47
C PHE A 13 -17.47 36.82 24.02
N VAL A 14 -16.29 37.19 24.50
CA VAL A 14 -15.01 36.51 24.21
C VAL A 14 -15.07 35.06 24.67
N GLY A 15 -15.59 34.78 25.87
CA GLY A 15 -15.77 33.42 26.38
C GLY A 15 -16.68 32.56 25.48
N LYS A 16 -17.80 33.12 25.00
CA LYS A 16 -18.69 32.42 24.05
C LYS A 16 -18.00 32.12 22.72
N VAL A 17 -17.24 33.07 22.19
CA VAL A 17 -16.47 32.90 20.95
C VAL A 17 -15.42 31.79 21.13
N ILE A 18 -14.67 31.78 22.24
CA ILE A 18 -13.69 30.74 22.54
C ILE A 18 -14.34 29.36 22.60
N VAL A 19 -15.48 29.22 23.28
CA VAL A 19 -16.21 27.94 23.36
C VAL A 19 -16.67 27.46 21.99
N HIS A 20 -17.14 28.35 21.11
CA HIS A 20 -17.52 27.99 19.75
C HIS A 20 -16.31 27.54 18.93
N VAL A 21 -15.18 28.25 19.01
CA VAL A 21 -13.94 27.88 18.31
C VAL A 21 -13.45 26.51 18.77
N LEU A 22 -13.42 26.26 20.09
CA LEU A 22 -13.03 24.95 20.64
C LEU A 22 -14.00 23.85 20.21
N GLY A 23 -15.31 24.14 20.18
CA GLY A 23 -16.33 23.20 19.68
C GLY A 23 -16.10 22.81 18.22
N TRP A 24 -15.78 23.77 17.36
CA TRP A 24 -15.44 23.50 15.95
C TRP A 24 -14.14 22.70 15.81
N LEU A 25 -13.09 23.05 16.57
CA LEU A 25 -11.83 22.30 16.55
C LEU A 25 -12.04 20.84 16.96
N LEU A 26 -12.84 20.60 18.00
CA LEU A 26 -13.18 19.24 18.44
C LEU A 26 -13.98 18.50 17.37
N ALA A 27 -14.98 19.14 16.77
CA ALA A 27 -15.77 18.53 15.69
C ALA A 27 -14.90 18.14 14.49
N ILE A 28 -14.00 19.02 14.07
CA ILE A 28 -13.03 18.76 12.99
C ILE A 28 -12.13 17.58 13.36
N ALA A 29 -11.60 17.55 14.58
CA ALA A 29 -10.76 16.44 15.04
C ALA A 29 -11.50 15.10 15.04
N ILE A 30 -12.76 15.08 15.48
CA ILE A 30 -13.61 13.87 15.43
C ILE A 30 -13.85 13.44 13.97
N CYS A 31 -14.21 14.38 13.09
CA CYS A 31 -14.43 14.08 11.68
C CYS A 31 -13.17 13.53 11.00
N LEU A 32 -12.00 14.12 11.27
CA LEU A 32 -10.72 13.63 10.76
C LEU A 32 -10.40 12.23 11.31
N GLY A 33 -10.60 12.00 12.61
CA GLY A 33 -10.40 10.68 13.22
C GLY A 33 -11.31 9.61 12.62
N LEU A 34 -12.59 9.94 12.40
CA LEU A 34 -13.55 9.03 11.75
C LEU A 34 -13.20 8.80 10.29
N PHE A 35 -12.74 9.82 9.57
CA PHE A 35 -12.30 9.69 8.19
C PHE A 35 -11.11 8.75 8.08
N LEU A 36 -10.06 8.96 8.88
CA LEU A 36 -8.87 8.09 8.92
C LEU A 36 -9.21 6.67 9.36
N PHE A 37 -10.16 6.48 10.27
CA PHE A 37 -10.63 5.16 10.63
C PHE A 37 -11.40 4.49 9.47
N ALA A 38 -12.24 5.24 8.75
CA ALA A 38 -13.07 4.72 7.67
C ALA A 38 -12.25 4.33 6.42
N THR A 39 -11.16 5.03 6.12
CA THR A 39 -10.27 4.69 5.00
C THR A 39 -9.73 3.27 5.14
N GLU A 40 -9.49 2.78 6.35
CA GLU A 40 -9.02 1.41 6.61
C GLU A 40 -9.96 0.29 6.15
N TRP A 41 -11.25 0.60 5.97
CA TRP A 41 -12.28 -0.39 5.66
C TRP A 41 -12.89 -0.23 4.26
N ILE A 42 -12.92 1.00 3.77
CA ILE A 42 -13.64 1.39 2.55
C ILE A 42 -12.67 1.75 1.44
N TRP A 43 -11.51 2.31 1.78
CA TRP A 43 -10.53 2.80 0.80
C TRP A 43 -9.09 2.53 1.27
N PRO A 44 -8.69 1.25 1.41
CA PRO A 44 -7.36 0.87 1.90
C PRO A 44 -6.22 1.40 1.01
N GLU A 45 -6.50 1.72 -0.25
CA GLU A 45 -5.56 2.34 -1.18
C GLU A 45 -5.14 3.75 -0.74
N TYR A 46 -5.98 4.48 0.01
CA TYR A 46 -5.60 5.75 0.64
C TYR A 46 -4.42 5.58 1.60
N ASN A 47 -4.34 4.41 2.24
CA ASN A 47 -3.26 4.04 3.15
C ASN A 47 -2.15 3.24 2.44
N GLY A 48 -2.09 3.30 1.11
CA GLY A 48 -1.05 2.65 0.32
C GLY A 48 -1.21 1.14 0.18
N SER A 49 -2.39 0.58 0.50
CA SER A 49 -2.62 -0.87 0.45
C SER A 49 -3.55 -1.27 -0.69
N TYR A 50 -3.02 -2.02 -1.65
CA TYR A 50 -3.74 -2.43 -2.86
C TYR A 50 -3.89 -3.95 -2.86
N SER A 51 -5.12 -4.43 -2.72
CA SER A 51 -5.37 -5.87 -2.76
C SER A 51 -5.23 -6.42 -4.16
N LEU A 52 -4.41 -7.47 -4.32
CA LEU A 52 -4.25 -8.20 -5.57
C LEU A 52 -4.89 -9.59 -5.50
N GLY A 53 -5.68 -9.86 -4.46
CA GLY A 53 -6.37 -11.14 -4.20
C GLY A 53 -5.47 -12.23 -3.63
N ASN A 54 -6.07 -13.31 -3.12
CA ASN A 54 -5.38 -14.44 -2.46
C ASN A 54 -4.40 -14.01 -1.36
N ASN A 55 -4.79 -13.06 -0.50
CA ASN A 55 -3.95 -12.53 0.58
C ASN A 55 -2.62 -11.91 0.09
N ILE A 56 -2.53 -11.54 -1.19
CA ILE A 56 -1.38 -10.83 -1.76
C ILE A 56 -1.76 -9.37 -1.92
N TYR A 57 -0.87 -8.48 -1.49
CA TYR A 57 -1.07 -7.05 -1.54
C TYR A 57 0.15 -6.38 -2.16
N MET A 58 -0.10 -5.35 -2.97
CA MET A 58 0.92 -4.33 -3.22
C MET A 58 0.80 -3.29 -2.12
N ILE A 59 1.93 -2.98 -1.48
CA ILE A 59 2.00 -1.94 -0.45
C ILE A 59 2.93 -0.83 -0.93
N GLU A 60 2.51 0.41 -0.72
CA GLU A 60 3.25 1.63 -0.97
C GLU A 60 3.54 2.29 0.36
N TRP A 61 4.79 2.22 0.80
CA TRP A 61 5.24 2.83 2.05
C TRP A 61 6.16 4.00 1.77
N ASP A 62 6.07 5.03 2.61
CA ASP A 62 6.84 6.26 2.49
C ASP A 62 8.34 5.96 2.31
N GLY A 63 8.87 6.37 1.15
CA GLY A 63 10.30 6.32 0.81
C GLY A 63 10.86 4.95 0.40
N GLY A 64 10.13 3.85 0.60
CA GLY A 64 10.62 2.48 0.38
C GLY A 64 10.21 1.83 -0.95
N GLY A 65 9.55 2.59 -1.84
CA GLY A 65 9.00 2.08 -3.09
C GLY A 65 7.87 1.06 -2.89
N ARG A 66 7.18 0.71 -3.98
CA ARG A 66 6.10 -0.29 -3.91
C ARG A 66 6.68 -1.70 -3.89
N VAL A 67 6.10 -2.57 -3.07
CA VAL A 67 6.46 -3.99 -2.99
C VAL A 67 5.22 -4.88 -2.96
N ILE A 68 5.35 -6.12 -3.40
CA ILE A 68 4.33 -7.17 -3.27
C ILE A 68 4.63 -8.01 -2.04
N VAL A 69 3.64 -8.19 -1.18
CA VAL A 69 3.74 -8.99 0.04
C VAL A 69 2.64 -10.03 0.14
N LEU A 70 2.94 -11.12 0.83
CA LEU A 70 1.94 -12.00 1.43
C LEU A 70 1.48 -11.38 2.75
N GLY A 71 0.25 -10.87 2.80
CA GLY A 71 -0.27 -10.09 3.91
C GLY A 71 -0.30 -10.85 5.24
N SER A 72 0.20 -10.22 6.30
CA SER A 72 0.16 -10.76 7.67
C SER A 72 -0.16 -9.72 8.74
N ASN A 73 0.12 -8.44 8.46
CA ASN A 73 -0.25 -7.32 9.31
C ASN A 73 -1.44 -6.58 8.69
N MET A 74 -2.64 -6.90 9.18
CA MET A 74 -3.91 -6.38 8.66
C MET A 74 -4.62 -5.53 9.71
N TYR A 75 -5.16 -4.39 9.30
CA TYR A 75 -6.13 -3.62 10.09
C TYR A 75 -7.31 -3.25 9.19
N GLY A 76 -8.52 -3.71 9.56
CA GLY A 76 -9.66 -3.63 8.66
C GLY A 76 -9.41 -4.40 7.37
N LYS A 77 -9.40 -3.69 6.24
CA LYS A 77 -9.05 -4.21 4.91
C LYS A 77 -7.68 -3.74 4.41
N THR A 78 -6.97 -2.93 5.19
CA THR A 78 -5.64 -2.45 4.86
C THR A 78 -4.58 -3.45 5.30
N CYS A 79 -3.74 -3.87 4.37
CA CYS A 79 -2.50 -4.58 4.64
C CYS A 79 -1.37 -3.58 4.85
N TYR A 80 -0.78 -3.60 6.04
CA TYR A 80 0.37 -2.79 6.39
C TYR A 80 1.70 -3.54 6.28
N GLY A 81 1.65 -4.86 6.15
CA GLY A 81 2.89 -5.62 6.13
C GLY A 81 2.65 -7.10 5.92
N GLY A 82 3.72 -7.77 5.59
CA GLY A 82 3.67 -9.14 5.14
C GLY A 82 5.06 -9.68 4.86
N SER A 83 5.12 -10.96 4.56
CA SER A 83 6.33 -11.54 4.01
C SER A 83 6.50 -11.06 2.56
N GLN A 84 7.62 -10.41 2.29
CA GLN A 84 7.89 -9.82 0.98
C GLN A 84 8.10 -10.89 -0.09
N LEU A 85 7.50 -10.67 -1.26
CA LEU A 85 7.56 -11.57 -2.42
C LEU A 85 8.32 -10.94 -3.58
N ILE A 86 7.94 -9.72 -3.99
CA ILE A 86 8.53 -9.03 -5.15
C ILE A 86 8.71 -7.53 -4.85
N PRO A 87 9.90 -6.96 -5.13
CA PRO A 87 11.16 -7.68 -5.28
C PRO A 87 11.48 -8.47 -4.01
N THR A 88 12.36 -9.48 -4.08
CA THR A 88 12.86 -10.09 -2.83
C THR A 88 13.65 -9.06 -2.03
N TYR A 89 13.86 -9.30 -0.73
CA TYR A 89 14.56 -8.33 0.12
C TYR A 89 15.95 -7.98 -0.42
N GLU A 90 16.67 -8.97 -0.92
CA GLU A 90 18.01 -8.83 -1.51
C GLU A 90 18.02 -8.07 -2.84
N ASN A 91 16.89 -8.00 -3.53
CA ASN A 91 16.74 -7.22 -4.76
C ASN A 91 16.20 -5.81 -4.48
N GLN A 92 15.39 -5.66 -3.41
CA GLN A 92 14.86 -4.38 -2.98
C GLN A 92 15.97 -3.45 -2.48
N TYR A 93 16.97 -3.99 -1.79
CA TYR A 93 18.07 -3.22 -1.22
C TYR A 93 19.41 -3.61 -1.85
N ASP A 94 20.28 -2.64 -2.09
CA ASP A 94 21.67 -2.90 -2.46
C ASP A 94 22.50 -3.40 -1.26
N SER A 95 23.77 -3.75 -1.49
CA SER A 95 24.67 -4.22 -0.44
C SER A 95 24.94 -3.20 0.68
N LEU A 96 24.59 -1.93 0.47
CA LEU A 96 24.73 -0.83 1.42
C LEU A 96 23.41 -0.52 2.13
N GLY A 97 22.33 -1.24 1.83
CA GLY A 97 21.00 -1.02 2.37
C GLY A 97 20.25 0.14 1.71
N HIS A 98 20.75 0.66 0.59
CA HIS A 98 19.97 1.63 -0.18
C HIS A 98 18.87 0.92 -0.92
N PHE A 99 17.74 1.60 -1.05
CA PHE A 99 16.67 1.17 -1.93
C PHE A 99 17.24 0.93 -3.34
N ALA A 100 16.72 -0.05 -4.08
CA ALA A 100 17.19 -0.39 -5.42
C ALA A 100 16.00 -0.69 -6.33
N GLU A 101 15.32 -1.81 -6.11
CA GLU A 101 14.20 -2.27 -6.94
C GLU A 101 12.83 -1.98 -6.28
N TYR A 102 11.88 -1.48 -7.07
CA TYR A 102 10.47 -1.29 -6.70
C TYR A 102 9.55 -1.86 -7.77
N VAL A 103 8.34 -2.19 -7.36
CA VAL A 103 7.20 -2.42 -8.26
C VAL A 103 6.77 -1.09 -8.89
N VAL A 104 6.67 -1.08 -10.22
CA VAL A 104 6.11 0.04 -10.98
C VAL A 104 4.63 -0.18 -11.21
N ASP A 105 4.27 -1.41 -11.61
CA ASP A 105 2.89 -1.79 -11.91
C ASP A 105 2.67 -3.27 -11.59
N ALA A 106 1.46 -3.61 -11.15
CA ALA A 106 1.05 -4.97 -10.87
C ALA A 106 -0.44 -5.13 -11.22
N LYS A 107 -0.76 -6.17 -11.98
CA LYS A 107 -2.12 -6.52 -12.34
C LYS A 107 -2.39 -7.98 -12.07
N ALA A 108 -3.59 -8.27 -11.60
CA ALA A 108 -3.97 -9.61 -11.18
C ALA A 108 -5.39 -9.95 -11.63
N ASP A 109 -5.60 -11.24 -11.89
CA ASP A 109 -6.91 -11.89 -11.94
C ASP A 109 -6.94 -13.02 -10.88
N ASP A 110 -7.93 -13.89 -10.92
CA ASP A 110 -8.08 -14.98 -9.94
C ASP A 110 -6.97 -16.04 -10.02
N SER A 111 -6.36 -16.21 -11.21
CA SER A 111 -5.39 -17.28 -11.50
C SER A 111 -3.95 -16.78 -11.59
N TRP A 112 -3.74 -15.55 -12.02
CA TRP A 112 -2.45 -15.02 -12.40
C TRP A 112 -2.25 -13.60 -11.90
N MET A 113 -0.98 -13.24 -11.76
CA MET A 113 -0.54 -11.87 -11.56
C MET A 113 0.68 -11.62 -12.45
N ILE A 114 0.69 -10.45 -13.08
CA ILE A 114 1.87 -9.92 -13.78
C ILE A 114 2.38 -8.72 -13.01
N ILE A 115 3.70 -8.65 -12.81
CA ILE A 115 4.36 -7.58 -12.07
C ILE A 115 5.48 -7.01 -12.94
N LYS A 116 5.60 -5.69 -12.95
CA LYS A 116 6.71 -4.96 -13.56
C LYS A 116 7.44 -4.22 -12.46
N THR A 117 8.75 -4.40 -12.39
CA THR A 117 9.62 -3.65 -11.47
C THR A 117 10.61 -2.79 -12.24
N ASN A 118 11.22 -1.85 -11.52
CA ASN A 118 12.33 -1.07 -12.02
C ASN A 118 13.37 -0.92 -10.90
N ASN A 119 14.64 -0.95 -11.29
CA ASN A 119 15.76 -0.70 -10.39
C ASN A 119 16.30 0.71 -10.66
N HIS A 120 16.23 1.62 -9.70
CA HIS A 120 16.64 3.02 -9.93
C HIS A 120 18.16 3.22 -9.92
N ILE A 121 18.94 2.25 -9.46
CA ILE A 121 20.41 2.34 -9.46
C ILE A 121 20.95 2.06 -10.88
N ASN A 122 20.43 1.02 -11.54
CA ASN A 122 20.93 0.57 -12.84
C ASN A 122 19.92 0.71 -14.00
N ASN A 123 18.73 1.25 -13.73
CA ASN A 123 17.62 1.42 -14.67
C ASN A 123 17.15 0.11 -15.34
N LYS A 124 17.44 -1.06 -14.74
CA LYS A 124 16.94 -2.34 -15.26
C LYS A 124 15.50 -2.56 -14.85
N GLN A 125 14.70 -3.01 -15.82
CA GLN A 125 13.33 -3.44 -15.61
C GLN A 125 13.28 -4.96 -15.56
N ASN A 126 12.56 -5.51 -14.59
CA ASN A 126 12.24 -6.93 -14.54
C ASN A 126 10.73 -7.14 -14.63
N TYR A 127 10.36 -8.33 -15.07
CA TYR A 127 8.98 -8.77 -15.22
C TYR A 127 8.77 -10.06 -14.46
N TYR A 128 7.61 -10.22 -13.85
CA TYR A 128 7.28 -11.41 -13.08
C TYR A 128 5.91 -11.93 -13.45
N ILE A 129 5.79 -13.25 -13.44
CA ILE A 129 4.51 -13.96 -13.48
C ILE A 129 4.39 -14.73 -12.17
N LEU A 130 3.28 -14.54 -11.47
CA LEU A 130 2.92 -15.28 -10.26
C LEU A 130 1.66 -16.10 -10.53
N ASP A 131 1.75 -17.42 -10.36
CA ASP A 131 0.60 -18.34 -10.43
C ASP A 131 -0.14 -18.34 -9.09
N LYS A 132 -1.35 -17.79 -9.04
CA LYS A 132 -2.17 -17.64 -7.83
C LYS A 132 -2.99 -18.88 -7.46
N ARG A 133 -2.96 -19.96 -8.26
CA ARG A 133 -3.81 -21.16 -8.08
C ARG A 133 -3.26 -22.10 -7.01
N TYR A 134 -3.13 -21.57 -5.80
CA TYR A 134 -2.68 -22.28 -4.62
C TYR A 134 -3.32 -21.66 -3.38
N ASN A 135 -3.27 -22.37 -2.25
CA ASN A 135 -3.68 -21.79 -0.98
C ASN A 135 -2.47 -21.06 -0.34
N PRO A 136 -2.49 -19.72 -0.25
CA PRO A 136 -1.37 -18.93 0.27
C PRO A 136 -1.06 -19.21 1.74
N ASN A 137 -2.05 -19.67 2.52
CA ASN A 137 -1.87 -19.97 3.95
C ASN A 137 -1.14 -21.31 4.21
N LYS A 138 -0.86 -22.09 3.16
CA LYS A 138 -0.19 -23.39 3.26
C LYS A 138 1.27 -23.38 2.81
N LEU A 139 1.74 -22.28 2.22
CA LEU A 139 3.09 -22.15 1.70
C LEU A 139 3.79 -21.00 2.41
N SER A 140 5.08 -21.17 2.71
CA SER A 140 5.90 -20.05 3.16
C SER A 140 6.13 -19.07 1.99
N ALA A 141 6.48 -17.82 2.31
CA ALA A 141 6.85 -16.85 1.28
C ALA A 141 8.01 -17.35 0.40
N GLN A 142 8.98 -18.03 1.00
CA GLN A 142 10.10 -18.61 0.26
C GLN A 142 9.64 -19.70 -0.71
N ASP A 143 8.71 -20.56 -0.31
CA ASP A 143 8.16 -21.58 -1.21
C ASP A 143 7.39 -20.95 -2.36
N ILE A 144 6.65 -19.87 -2.11
CA ILE A 144 5.94 -19.10 -3.14
C ILE A 144 6.95 -18.50 -4.13
N ILE A 145 7.98 -17.81 -3.64
CA ILE A 145 9.05 -17.23 -4.47
C ILE A 145 9.70 -18.31 -5.34
N ASN A 146 10.03 -19.46 -4.75
CA ASN A 146 10.76 -20.52 -5.45
C ASN A 146 9.90 -21.34 -6.43
N THR A 147 8.59 -21.46 -6.19
CA THR A 147 7.74 -22.41 -6.94
C THR A 147 6.61 -21.77 -7.73
N LYS A 148 6.19 -20.55 -7.39
CA LYS A 148 5.03 -19.87 -7.99
C LYS A 148 5.38 -18.62 -8.76
N ILE A 149 6.56 -18.04 -8.52
CA ILE A 149 7.03 -16.83 -9.19
C ILE A 149 8.07 -17.19 -10.25
N LYS A 150 7.89 -16.64 -11.45
CA LYS A 150 8.88 -16.69 -12.54
C LYS A 150 9.30 -15.27 -12.87
N ALA A 151 10.60 -15.01 -12.84
CA ALA A 151 11.20 -13.72 -13.16
C ALA A 151 11.79 -13.74 -14.58
N PHE A 152 11.72 -12.59 -15.24
CA PHE A 152 12.20 -12.37 -16.61
C PHE A 152 12.88 -11.00 -16.68
N THR A 153 14.06 -10.95 -17.30
CA THR A 153 14.76 -9.68 -17.61
C THR A 153 14.47 -9.20 -19.03
N ASP A 154 14.00 -10.10 -19.90
CA ASP A 154 13.62 -9.80 -21.28
C ASP A 154 12.09 -9.74 -21.43
N SER A 155 11.59 -8.61 -21.95
CA SER A 155 10.16 -8.37 -22.15
C SER A 155 9.50 -9.31 -23.17
N LEU A 156 10.24 -9.79 -24.17
CA LEU A 156 9.77 -10.72 -25.19
C LEU A 156 9.66 -12.14 -24.61
N GLU A 157 10.61 -12.56 -23.79
CA GLU A 157 10.52 -13.84 -23.07
C GLU A 157 9.34 -13.85 -22.10
N PHE A 158 9.13 -12.74 -21.39
CA PHE A 158 7.96 -12.54 -20.53
C PHE A 158 6.65 -12.63 -21.33
N ALA A 159 6.54 -11.93 -22.46
CA ALA A 159 5.34 -11.96 -23.31
C ALA A 159 5.06 -13.37 -23.86
N ASN A 160 6.11 -14.08 -24.28
CA ASN A 160 6.01 -15.47 -24.73
C ASN A 160 5.59 -16.41 -23.59
N ALA A 161 6.04 -16.16 -22.36
CA ALA A 161 5.58 -16.92 -21.20
C ALA A 161 4.11 -16.64 -20.88
N CYS A 162 3.65 -15.38 -20.95
CA CYS A 162 2.24 -15.03 -20.77
C CYS A 162 1.36 -15.73 -21.80
N SER A 163 1.74 -15.68 -23.09
CA SER A 163 1.02 -16.35 -24.18
C SER A 163 0.93 -17.86 -23.99
N ARG A 164 2.05 -18.52 -23.65
CA ARG A 164 2.09 -19.98 -23.38
C ARG A 164 1.19 -20.39 -22.22
N ASN A 165 1.06 -19.55 -21.19
CA ASN A 165 0.22 -19.82 -20.02
C ASN A 165 -1.23 -19.30 -20.18
N ARG A 166 -1.57 -18.71 -21.33
CA ARG A 166 -2.89 -18.11 -21.62
C ARG A 166 -3.28 -17.06 -20.58
N ILE A 167 -2.34 -16.16 -20.27
CA ILE A 167 -2.56 -15.03 -19.36
C ILE A 167 -3.12 -13.88 -20.18
N ASP A 168 -4.37 -13.48 -19.91
CA ASP A 168 -5.08 -12.43 -20.65
C ASP A 168 -4.92 -11.02 -20.02
N ILE A 169 -4.21 -10.93 -18.90
CA ILE A 169 -3.91 -9.66 -18.21
C ILE A 169 -2.98 -8.81 -19.09
N LYS A 170 -3.34 -7.54 -19.30
CA LYS A 170 -2.57 -6.58 -20.09
C LYS A 170 -2.22 -5.34 -19.28
N TRP A 171 -1.02 -4.81 -19.53
CA TRP A 171 -0.57 -3.50 -19.05
C TRP A 171 -1.43 -2.36 -19.62
#